data_AF-A0AAI8HKN8-F1
#
_entry.id   AF-A0AAI8HKN8-F1
#
_cell.length_a   1.000
_cell.length_b   1.000
_cell.length_c   1.000
_cell.angle_alpha   90.00
_cell.angle_beta   90.00
_cell.angle_gamma   90.00
#
_symmetry.space_group_name_H-M   'P 1'
#
loop_
_entity.id
_entity.type
_entity.pdbx_description
1 polymer ?
#
loop_
_entity_poly.entity_id
_entity_poly.type
_entity_poly.pdbx_seq_one_letter_code
_entity_poly.pdbx_strand_id
1 'polypeptide(L)'
;MSNAIAIIGFLAFLFALGYGIFHLICKAAKKEKRFSKKLFWPLLIGGLILLLTGASLTEPDAAAAKAEQKYSTLDTAYQKLTKDHQALEKKYESISAAAEKEKSEAEAGNEKKLSELSQEINELKKTNKSLKQDNEKLKNSQKKLEKTAKTLQSENKTLKRQKEETKTSEHTETAQNTAPSSGGHAGTKAADTSQGCDIKGSRNGIYHTPGSTYYDRTTDPVEMFCSVEEAEAAGFRAPKR
;
A
#
# COMPACT_ATOMS: atom_id res chain seq x y z
N MET A 1 -37.74 -12.91 -62.07
CA MET A 1 -37.69 -12.83 -63.55
C MET A 1 -37.26 -11.44 -64.06
N SER A 2 -37.40 -10.36 -63.28
CA SER A 2 -37.06 -8.99 -63.69
C SER A 2 -35.59 -8.79 -64.09
N ASN A 3 -34.64 -9.37 -63.35
CA ASN A 3 -33.21 -9.24 -63.66
C ASN A 3 -32.81 -9.93 -64.97
N ALA A 4 -33.50 -11.01 -65.36
CA ALA A 4 -33.22 -11.70 -66.61
C ALA A 4 -33.54 -10.82 -67.82
N ILE A 5 -34.64 -10.05 -67.76
CA ILE A 5 -35.04 -9.12 -68.82
C ILE A 5 -34.02 -7.98 -68.93
N ALA A 6 -33.55 -7.42 -67.81
CA ALA A 6 -32.52 -6.39 -67.80
C ALA A 6 -31.17 -6.89 -68.36
N ILE A 7 -30.75 -8.11 -68.00
CA ILE A 7 -29.51 -8.73 -68.51
C ILE A 7 -29.60 -8.99 -70.02
N ILE A 8 -30.73 -9.51 -70.49
CA ILE A 8 -30.97 -9.74 -71.92
C ILE A 8 -30.93 -8.41 -72.69
N GLY A 9 -31.51 -7.35 -72.14
CA GLY A 9 -31.47 -6.00 -72.72
C GLY A 9 -30.06 -5.42 -72.79
N PHE A 10 -29.28 -5.58 -71.72
CA PHE A 10 -27.88 -5.14 -71.65
C PHE A 10 -27.00 -5.88 -72.66
N LEU A 11 -27.16 -7.21 -72.76
CA LEU A 11 -26.44 -8.01 -73.75
C LEU A 11 -26.80 -7.59 -75.17
N ALA A 12 -28.08 -7.42 -75.49
CA ALA A 12 -28.53 -6.94 -76.80
C ALA A 12 -27.95 -5.56 -77.14
N PHE A 13 -27.89 -4.66 -76.16
CA PHE A 13 -27.28 -3.33 -76.31
C PHE A 13 -25.76 -3.40 -76.56
N LEU A 14 -25.02 -4.24 -75.83
CA LEU A 14 -23.59 -4.46 -76.04
C LEU A 14 -23.30 -5.08 -77.42
N PHE A 15 -24.11 -6.05 -77.85
CA PHE A 15 -24.01 -6.63 -79.19
C PHE A 15 -24.26 -5.59 -80.28
N ALA A 16 -25.23 -4.68 -80.09
CA ALA A 16 -25.47 -3.58 -81.01
C ALA A 16 -24.27 -2.63 -81.11
N LEU A 17 -23.70 -2.21 -79.96
CA LEU A 17 -22.50 -1.36 -79.92
C LEU A 17 -21.29 -2.03 -80.57
N GLY A 18 -21.03 -3.30 -80.24
CA GLY A 18 -19.95 -4.08 -80.85
C GLY A 18 -20.10 -4.21 -82.36
N TYR A 19 -21.32 -4.48 -82.85
CA TYR A 19 -21.62 -4.51 -84.29
C TYR A 19 -21.39 -3.16 -84.96
N GLY A 20 -21.79 -2.06 -84.31
CA GLY A 20 -21.54 -0.70 -84.78
C GLY A 20 -20.05 -0.37 -84.90
N ILE A 21 -19.27 -0.64 -83.85
CA ILE A 21 -17.82 -0.41 -83.81
C ILE A 21 -17.10 -1.25 -84.87
N PHE A 22 -17.41 -2.54 -84.97
CA PHE A 22 -16.84 -3.43 -85.98
C PHE A 22 -17.07 -2.91 -87.41
N HIS A 23 -18.27 -2.40 -87.69
CA HIS A 23 -18.58 -1.86 -89.00
C HIS A 23 -17.88 -0.52 -89.27
N LEU A 24 -17.72 0.34 -88.26
CA LEU A 24 -16.95 1.59 -88.38
C LEU A 24 -15.47 1.31 -88.68
N ILE A 25 -14.87 0.33 -88.01
CA ILE A 25 -13.49 -0.12 -88.27
C ILE A 25 -13.37 -0.70 -89.69
N CYS A 26 -14.31 -1.57 -90.08
CA CYS A 26 -14.33 -2.14 -91.43
C CYS A 26 -14.51 -1.06 -92.51
N LYS A 27 -15.34 -0.04 -92.28
CA LYS A 27 -15.55 1.08 -93.20
C LYS A 27 -14.30 1.95 -93.35
N ALA A 28 -13.51 2.13 -92.29
CA ALA A 28 -12.26 2.87 -92.33
C ALA A 28 -11.12 2.08 -93.04
N ALA A 29 -11.11 0.75 -92.90
CA ALA A 29 -10.06 -0.11 -93.46
C ALA A 29 -10.33 -0.64 -94.87
N LYS A 30 -11.59 -0.88 -95.26
CA LYS A 30 -11.98 -1.43 -96.56
C LYS A 30 -13.21 -0.66 -97.03
N LYS A 31 -13.07 0.19 -98.05
CA LYS A 31 -14.06 1.19 -98.53
C LYS A 31 -15.43 0.63 -98.99
N GLU A 32 -15.78 -0.62 -98.74
CA GLU A 32 -17.05 -1.21 -99.18
C GLU A 32 -17.58 -2.26 -98.20
N LYS A 33 -18.33 -1.81 -97.18
CA LYS A 33 -19.45 -2.58 -96.60
C LYS A 33 -20.55 -1.58 -96.24
N ARG A 34 -21.78 -1.80 -96.72
CA ARG A 34 -22.92 -0.93 -96.40
C ARG A 34 -23.48 -1.29 -95.02
N PHE A 35 -23.57 -0.30 -94.14
CA PHE A 35 -24.09 -0.45 -92.78
C PHE A 35 -25.60 -0.75 -92.81
N SER A 36 -26.02 -1.87 -92.21
CA SER A 36 -27.44 -2.20 -92.10
C SER A 36 -28.10 -1.41 -90.99
N LYS A 37 -28.51 -0.17 -91.30
CA LYS A 37 -29.29 0.69 -90.39
C LYS A 37 -30.57 0.00 -89.91
N LYS A 38 -31.13 -0.88 -90.73
CA LYS A 38 -32.35 -1.66 -90.45
C LYS A 38 -32.17 -2.72 -89.37
N LEU A 39 -30.93 -3.17 -89.11
CA LEU A 39 -30.64 -4.16 -88.07
C LEU A 39 -30.11 -3.49 -86.79
N PHE A 40 -29.29 -2.44 -86.94
CA PHE A 40 -28.63 -1.78 -85.81
C PHE A 40 -29.58 -0.96 -84.94
N TRP A 41 -30.37 -0.06 -85.55
CA TRP A 41 -31.24 0.85 -84.80
C TRP A 41 -32.35 0.16 -83.99
N PRO A 42 -33.07 -0.85 -84.50
CA PRO A 42 -34.07 -1.55 -83.67
C PRO A 42 -33.43 -2.36 -82.54
N LEU A 43 -32.24 -2.94 -82.75
CA LEU A 43 -31.54 -3.70 -81.72
C LEU A 43 -31.00 -2.79 -80.60
N LEU A 44 -30.47 -1.62 -80.96
CA LEU A 44 -29.94 -0.64 -80.01
C LEU A 44 -31.06 0.03 -79.21
N ILE A 45 -32.09 0.55 -79.89
CA ILE A 45 -33.23 1.20 -79.24
C ILE A 45 -34.04 0.17 -78.44
N GLY A 46 -34.30 -1.00 -79.03
CA GLY A 46 -35.03 -2.08 -78.36
C GLY A 46 -34.29 -2.61 -77.13
N GLY A 47 -32.97 -2.82 -77.22
CA GLY A 47 -32.15 -3.21 -76.09
C GLY A 47 -32.14 -2.16 -74.97
N LEU A 48 -32.07 -0.87 -75.31
CA LEU A 48 -32.12 0.23 -74.35
C LEU A 48 -33.49 0.34 -73.66
N ILE A 49 -34.59 0.23 -74.40
CA ILE A 49 -35.95 0.24 -73.82
C ILE A 49 -36.14 -0.96 -72.89
N LEU A 50 -35.69 -2.15 -73.30
CA LEU A 50 -35.77 -3.36 -72.48
C LEU A 50 -34.92 -3.25 -71.20
N LEU A 51 -33.77 -2.58 -71.28
CA LEU A 51 -32.91 -2.29 -70.13
C LEU A 51 -33.59 -1.32 -69.15
N LEU A 52 -34.16 -0.21 -69.64
CA LEU A 52 -34.83 0.78 -68.77
C LEU A 52 -36.10 0.23 -68.13
N THR A 53 -36.91 -0.51 -68.89
CA THR A 53 -38.13 -1.16 -68.37
C THR A 53 -37.78 -2.29 -67.39
N GLY A 54 -36.77 -3.11 -67.68
CA GLY A 54 -36.30 -4.16 -66.77
C GLY A 54 -35.74 -3.63 -65.45
N ALA A 55 -35.09 -2.46 -65.46
CA ALA A 55 -34.55 -1.81 -64.27
C ALA A 55 -35.62 -1.11 -63.40
N SER A 56 -36.75 -0.72 -63.98
CA SER A 56 -37.82 -0.01 -63.25
C SER A 56 -38.79 -0.96 -62.50
N LEU A 57 -38.69 -2.27 -62.77
CA LEU A 57 -39.54 -3.32 -62.18
C LEU A 57 -38.83 -4.14 -61.09
N THR A 58 -37.69 -3.68 -60.58
CA THR A 58 -37.06 -4.24 -59.38
C THR A 58 -37.57 -3.47 -58.17
N GLU A 59 -38.63 -3.99 -57.52
CA GLU A 59 -38.94 -3.59 -56.15
C GLU A 59 -37.75 -3.93 -55.24
N PRO A 60 -37.44 -3.11 -54.22
CA PRO A 60 -36.42 -3.45 -53.25
C PRO A 60 -36.86 -4.71 -52.51
N ASP A 61 -36.16 -5.83 -52.74
CA ASP A 61 -36.40 -7.07 -52.03
C ASP A 61 -36.23 -6.81 -50.52
N ALA A 62 -37.33 -6.84 -49.79
CA ALA A 62 -37.35 -6.60 -48.35
C ALA A 62 -36.43 -7.56 -47.57
N ALA A 63 -36.06 -8.71 -48.16
CA ALA A 63 -35.05 -9.61 -47.61
C ALA A 63 -33.62 -9.05 -47.75
N ALA A 64 -33.29 -8.38 -48.85
CA ALA A 64 -31.99 -7.76 -49.09
C ALA A 64 -31.76 -6.55 -48.15
N ALA A 65 -32.77 -5.68 -47.98
CA ALA A 65 -32.69 -4.55 -47.05
C ALA A 65 -32.53 -5.02 -45.58
N LYS A 66 -33.22 -6.10 -45.19
CA LYS A 66 -33.06 -6.72 -43.87
C LYS A 66 -31.68 -7.36 -43.68
N ALA A 67 -31.07 -7.89 -44.74
CA ALA A 67 -29.71 -8.43 -44.67
C ALA A 67 -28.68 -7.32 -44.47
N GLU A 68 -28.73 -6.24 -45.24
CA GLU A 68 -27.84 -5.08 -45.08
C GLU A 68 -27.93 -4.43 -43.70
N GLN A 69 -29.15 -4.32 -43.16
CA GLN A 69 -29.35 -3.84 -41.79
C GLN A 69 -28.68 -4.78 -40.76
N LYS A 70 -28.78 -6.10 -40.91
CA LYS A 70 -28.09 -7.05 -40.02
C LYS A 70 -26.57 -6.93 -40.12
N TYR A 71 -26.01 -6.84 -41.33
CA TYR A 71 -24.55 -6.70 -41.51
C TYR A 71 -24.02 -5.40 -40.89
N SER A 72 -24.71 -4.27 -41.06
CA SER A 72 -24.32 -3.00 -40.43
C SER A 72 -24.40 -3.02 -38.90
N THR A 73 -25.44 -3.64 -38.33
CA THR A 73 -25.52 -3.84 -36.87
C THR A 73 -24.43 -4.78 -36.34
N LEU A 74 -24.05 -5.79 -37.12
CA LEU A 74 -22.99 -6.72 -36.76
C LEU A 74 -21.61 -6.05 -36.81
N ASP A 75 -21.35 -5.24 -37.84
CA ASP A 75 -20.10 -4.50 -37.99
C ASP A 75 -19.91 -3.49 -36.85
N THR A 76 -20.96 -2.74 -36.51
CA THR A 76 -20.92 -1.81 -35.37
C THR A 76 -20.70 -2.54 -34.04
N ALA A 77 -21.30 -3.71 -33.84
CA ALA A 77 -21.05 -4.55 -32.66
C ALA A 77 -19.60 -5.06 -32.62
N TYR A 78 -19.04 -5.49 -33.75
CA TYR A 78 -17.66 -5.96 -33.86
C TYR A 78 -16.65 -4.85 -33.58
N GLN A 79 -16.88 -3.65 -34.12
CA GLN A 79 -16.08 -2.46 -33.85
C GLN A 79 -16.12 -2.07 -32.37
N LYS A 80 -17.30 -2.12 -31.75
CA LYS A 80 -17.45 -1.87 -30.31
C LYS A 80 -16.70 -2.93 -29.50
N LEU A 81 -16.88 -4.20 -29.81
CA LEU A 81 -16.21 -5.30 -29.12
C LEU A 81 -14.68 -5.19 -29.23
N THR A 82 -14.17 -4.80 -30.40
CA THR A 82 -12.73 -4.60 -30.64
C THR A 82 -12.18 -3.45 -29.78
N LYS A 83 -12.91 -2.33 -29.69
CA LYS A 83 -12.55 -1.20 -28.82
C LYS A 83 -12.58 -1.58 -27.34
N ASP A 84 -13.62 -2.32 -26.93
CA ASP A 84 -13.77 -2.80 -25.55
C ASP A 84 -12.62 -3.77 -25.19
N HIS A 85 -12.24 -4.67 -26.10
CA HIS A 85 -11.09 -5.56 -25.93
C HIS A 85 -9.78 -4.79 -25.79
N GLN A 86 -9.51 -3.83 -26.69
CA GLN A 86 -8.30 -3.02 -26.63
C GLN A 86 -8.24 -2.19 -25.33
N ALA A 87 -9.37 -1.69 -24.86
CA ALA A 87 -9.46 -0.98 -23.59
C ALA A 87 -9.21 -1.91 -22.39
N LEU A 88 -9.72 -3.14 -22.44
CA LEU A 88 -9.52 -4.14 -21.40
C LEU A 88 -8.06 -4.61 -21.34
N GLU A 89 -7.44 -4.83 -22.49
CA GLU A 89 -6.04 -5.22 -22.62
C GLU A 89 -5.12 -4.14 -22.05
N LYS A 90 -5.36 -2.86 -22.36
CA LYS A 90 -4.62 -1.74 -21.75
C LYS A 90 -4.79 -1.69 -20.23
N LYS A 91 -5.99 -1.95 -19.72
CA LYS A 91 -6.24 -2.00 -18.27
C LYS A 91 -5.48 -3.16 -17.63
N TYR A 92 -5.52 -4.34 -18.23
CA TYR A 92 -4.80 -5.52 -17.77
C TYR A 92 -3.29 -5.26 -17.69
N GLU A 93 -2.69 -4.75 -18.77
CA GLU A 93 -1.27 -4.36 -18.80
C GLU A 93 -0.90 -3.32 -17.73
N SER A 94 -1.77 -2.34 -17.49
CA SER A 94 -1.51 -1.33 -16.44
C SER A 94 -1.58 -1.93 -15.03
N ILE A 95 -2.53 -2.84 -14.80
CA ILE A 95 -2.74 -3.48 -13.50
C ILE A 95 -1.61 -4.49 -13.23
N SER A 96 -1.22 -5.28 -14.23
CA SER A 96 -0.10 -6.22 -14.11
C SER A 96 1.20 -5.49 -13.84
N ALA A 97 1.49 -4.40 -14.56
CA ALA A 97 2.67 -3.57 -14.32
C ALA A 97 2.67 -2.93 -12.93
N ALA A 98 1.51 -2.44 -12.46
CA ALA A 98 1.38 -1.88 -11.12
C ALA A 98 1.61 -2.94 -10.03
N ALA A 99 1.05 -4.15 -10.20
CA ALA A 99 1.22 -5.26 -9.26
C ALA A 99 2.67 -5.74 -9.19
N GLU A 100 3.36 -5.87 -10.33
CA GLU A 100 4.79 -6.23 -10.36
C GLU A 100 5.65 -5.16 -9.70
N LYS A 101 5.36 -3.87 -9.94
CA LYS A 101 6.07 -2.77 -9.29
C LYS A 101 5.87 -2.77 -7.77
N GLU A 102 4.63 -2.91 -7.30
CA GLU A 102 4.32 -2.94 -5.87
C GLU A 102 5.01 -4.13 -5.18
N LYS A 103 5.00 -5.31 -5.83
CA LYS A 103 5.72 -6.48 -5.34
C LYS A 103 7.23 -6.24 -5.25
N SER A 104 7.84 -5.68 -6.30
CA SER A 104 9.27 -5.39 -6.31
C SER A 104 9.67 -4.36 -5.26
N GLU A 105 8.88 -3.30 -5.08
CA GLU A 105 9.12 -2.27 -4.05
C GLU A 105 8.95 -2.84 -2.64
N ALA A 106 7.96 -3.72 -2.42
CA ALA A 106 7.77 -4.41 -1.15
C ALA A 106 8.91 -5.37 -0.82
N GLU A 107 9.38 -6.16 -1.80
CA GLU A 107 10.50 -7.08 -1.63
C GLU A 107 11.80 -6.31 -1.30
N ALA A 108 12.14 -5.28 -2.08
CA ALA A 108 13.31 -4.44 -1.83
C ALA A 108 13.24 -3.70 -0.48
N GLY A 109 12.06 -3.18 -0.13
CA GLY A 109 11.82 -2.52 1.15
C GLY A 109 11.98 -3.47 2.33
N ASN A 110 11.48 -4.70 2.22
CA ASN A 110 11.61 -5.72 3.24
C ASN A 110 13.05 -6.22 3.39
N GLU A 111 13.77 -6.41 2.29
CA GLU A 111 15.18 -6.82 2.31
C GLU A 111 16.05 -5.76 2.99
N LYS A 112 15.83 -4.47 2.69
CA LYS A 112 16.51 -3.36 3.35
C LYS A 112 16.22 -3.33 4.86
N LYS A 113 14.95 -3.44 5.26
CA LYS A 113 14.55 -3.49 6.68
C LYS A 113 15.17 -4.68 7.41
N LEU A 114 15.24 -5.84 6.76
CA LEU A 114 15.84 -7.04 7.33
C LEU A 114 17.35 -6.86 7.55
N SER A 115 18.05 -6.25 6.60
CA SER A 115 19.46 -5.89 6.74
C SER A 115 19.69 -4.91 7.88
N GLU A 116 18.86 -3.87 8.00
CA GLU A 116 18.96 -2.86 9.05
C GLU A 116 18.71 -3.47 10.44
N LEU A 117 17.65 -4.28 10.59
CA LEU A 117 17.38 -5.03 11.82
C LEU A 117 18.55 -5.96 12.20
N SER A 118 19.16 -6.62 11.23
CA SER A 118 20.28 -7.54 11.46
C SER A 118 21.53 -6.79 11.96
N GLN A 119 21.80 -5.60 11.41
CA GLN A 119 22.87 -4.72 11.88
C GLN A 119 22.61 -4.24 13.31
N GLU A 120 21.39 -3.78 13.58
CA GLU A 120 20.98 -3.30 14.90
C GLU A 120 21.08 -4.42 15.96
N ILE A 121 20.62 -5.64 15.66
CA ILE A 121 20.77 -6.82 16.53
C ILE A 121 22.24 -7.10 16.84
N ASN A 122 23.13 -6.98 15.86
CA ASN A 122 24.56 -7.18 16.07
C ASN A 122 25.18 -6.11 16.97
N GLU A 123 24.80 -4.84 16.79
CA GLU A 123 25.27 -3.76 17.66
C GLU A 123 24.72 -3.86 19.08
N LEU A 124 23.44 -4.20 19.26
CA LEU A 124 22.88 -4.50 20.57
C LEU A 124 23.60 -5.67 21.24
N LYS A 125 23.94 -6.72 20.48
CA LYS A 125 24.68 -7.88 21.01
C LYS A 125 26.08 -7.49 21.50
N LYS A 126 26.80 -6.65 20.75
CA LYS A 126 28.11 -6.10 21.17
C LYS A 126 27.97 -5.25 22.43
N THR A 127 26.99 -4.34 22.45
CA THR A 127 26.73 -3.45 23.58
C THR A 127 26.39 -4.23 24.84
N ASN A 128 25.50 -5.22 24.74
CA ASN A 128 25.11 -6.07 25.86
C ASN A 128 26.31 -6.90 26.38
N LYS A 129 27.20 -7.36 25.49
CA LYS A 129 28.45 -8.01 25.90
C LYS A 129 29.37 -7.06 26.68
N SER A 130 29.52 -5.80 26.23
CA SER A 130 30.32 -4.79 26.93
C SER A 130 29.73 -4.47 28.30
N LEU A 131 28.43 -4.20 28.38
CA LEU A 131 27.73 -3.91 29.63
C LEU A 131 27.86 -5.05 30.64
N LYS A 132 27.82 -6.31 30.20
CA LYS A 132 28.08 -7.46 31.08
C LYS A 132 29.50 -7.44 31.65
N GLN A 133 30.50 -7.14 30.83
CA GLN A 133 31.88 -7.04 31.29
C GLN A 133 32.08 -5.91 32.28
N ASP A 134 31.48 -4.75 32.03
CA ASP A 134 31.61 -3.59 32.91
C ASP A 134 30.86 -3.78 34.23
N ASN A 135 29.70 -4.45 34.21
CA ASN A 135 29.01 -4.86 35.44
C ASN A 135 29.86 -5.80 36.30
N GLU A 136 30.55 -6.78 35.71
CA GLU A 136 31.45 -7.66 36.45
C GLU A 136 32.67 -6.89 37.03
N LYS A 137 33.24 -5.95 36.27
CA LYS A 137 34.32 -5.08 36.80
C LYS A 137 33.84 -4.22 37.96
N LEU A 138 32.68 -3.59 37.84
CA LEU A 138 32.07 -2.77 38.89
C LEU A 138 31.82 -3.59 40.15
N LYS A 139 31.27 -4.80 40.01
CA LYS A 139 31.04 -5.73 41.13
C LYS A 139 32.32 -6.09 41.86
N ASN A 140 33.41 -6.35 41.13
CA ASN A 140 34.72 -6.63 41.73
C ASN A 140 35.31 -5.41 42.43
N SER A 141 35.18 -4.22 41.83
CA SER A 141 35.61 -2.97 42.44
C SER A 141 34.84 -2.68 43.74
N GLN A 142 33.52 -2.86 43.72
CA GLN A 142 32.65 -2.68 44.88
C GLN A 142 33.04 -3.62 46.03
N LYS A 143 33.28 -4.91 45.75
CA LYS A 143 33.81 -5.87 46.74
C LYS A 143 35.15 -5.43 47.32
N LYS A 144 36.04 -4.87 46.50
CA LYS A 144 37.36 -4.41 46.96
C LYS A 144 37.22 -3.19 47.87
N LEU A 145 36.42 -2.20 47.48
CA LEU A 145 36.12 -1.02 48.30
C LEU A 145 35.49 -1.41 49.63
N GLU A 146 34.56 -2.35 49.64
CA GLU A 146 33.89 -2.81 50.87
C GLU A 146 34.88 -3.49 51.84
N LYS A 147 35.82 -4.29 51.31
CA LYS A 147 36.91 -4.86 52.11
C LYS A 147 37.82 -3.77 52.69
N THR A 148 38.24 -2.82 51.87
CA THR A 148 39.09 -1.70 52.33
C THR A 148 38.39 -0.87 53.39
N ALA A 149 37.09 -0.59 53.22
CA ALA A 149 36.28 0.13 54.20
C ALA A 149 36.24 -0.62 55.54
N LYS A 150 36.02 -1.94 55.54
CA LYS A 150 36.04 -2.77 56.76
C LYS A 150 37.41 -2.74 57.45
N THR A 151 38.50 -2.83 56.70
CA THR A 151 39.86 -2.74 57.25
C THR A 151 40.11 -1.38 57.90
N LEU A 152 39.83 -0.27 57.19
CA LEU A 152 40.00 1.08 57.73
C LEU A 152 39.13 1.35 58.96
N GLN A 153 37.94 0.76 59.02
CA GLN A 153 37.06 0.86 60.19
C GLN A 153 37.66 0.14 61.41
N SER A 154 38.25 -1.04 61.19
CA SER A 154 38.94 -1.78 62.25
C SER A 154 40.21 -1.05 62.73
N GLU A 155 40.98 -0.49 61.81
CA GLU A 155 42.21 0.26 62.10
C GLU A 155 41.91 1.56 62.86
N ASN A 156 40.86 2.30 62.47
CA ASN A 156 40.38 3.46 63.23
C ASN A 156 39.93 3.09 64.66
N LYS A 157 39.29 1.93 64.85
CA LYS A 157 38.87 1.46 66.18
C LYS A 157 40.07 1.13 67.06
N THR A 158 41.12 0.55 66.48
CA THR A 158 42.38 0.25 67.18
C THR A 158 43.15 1.52 67.52
N LEU A 159 43.26 2.47 66.58
CA LEU A 159 43.91 3.76 66.81
C LEU A 159 43.18 4.61 67.86
N LYS A 160 41.84 4.57 67.93
CA LYS A 160 41.07 5.22 69.00
C LYS A 160 41.38 4.63 70.38
N ARG A 161 41.47 3.30 70.49
CA ARG A 161 41.88 2.61 71.74
C ARG A 161 43.29 3.00 72.17
N GLN A 162 44.25 3.03 71.25
CA GLN A 162 45.63 3.46 71.55
C GLN A 162 45.69 4.93 71.98
N LYS A 163 44.85 5.80 71.39
CA LYS A 163 44.76 7.22 71.75
C LYS A 163 44.07 7.45 73.12
N GLU A 164 43.20 6.55 73.56
CA GLU A 164 42.64 6.51 74.93
C GLU A 164 43.67 6.00 75.95
N GLU A 165 44.48 5.01 75.60
CA GLU A 165 45.57 4.50 76.44
C GLU A 165 46.72 5.51 76.61
N THR A 166 46.99 6.35 75.60
CA THR A 166 48.03 7.40 75.68
C THR A 166 47.58 8.65 76.47
N LYS A 167 46.29 8.78 76.82
CA LYS A 167 45.75 9.88 77.62
C LYS A 167 45.62 9.58 79.12
N THR A 168 46.04 8.40 79.58
CA THR A 168 45.93 7.99 81.00
C THR A 168 47.21 8.25 81.81
N SER A 169 48.14 9.05 81.28
CA SER A 169 49.31 9.53 82.02
C SER A 169 49.57 11.01 81.77
N GLU A 170 48.59 11.87 82.10
CA GLU A 170 48.81 13.26 82.56
C GLU A 170 47.48 13.85 83.08
N HIS A 171 47.41 13.88 84.42
CA HIS A 171 46.56 14.58 85.38
C HIS A 171 45.33 15.43 84.96
N THR A 172 44.16 15.03 85.50
CA THR A 172 43.31 15.75 86.49
C THR A 172 42.76 17.18 86.24
N GLU A 173 41.44 17.25 86.48
CA GLU A 173 40.57 18.39 86.87
C GLU A 173 40.23 19.47 85.83
N THR A 174 38.94 19.54 85.44
CA THR A 174 37.98 20.50 86.03
C THR A 174 36.54 20.07 85.68
N ALA A 175 35.65 20.26 86.65
CA ALA A 175 34.29 19.79 86.70
C ALA A 175 33.24 20.74 86.04
N GLN A 176 32.03 20.18 85.95
CA GLN A 176 30.69 20.81 85.99
C GLN A 176 29.90 21.08 84.69
N ASN A 177 28.81 20.30 84.59
CA ASN A 177 27.41 20.70 84.39
C ASN A 177 27.05 21.54 83.16
N THR A 178 26.20 20.98 82.29
CA THR A 178 24.75 21.31 82.19
C THR A 178 24.14 20.73 80.90
N ALA A 179 23.10 19.91 81.04
CA ALA A 179 21.99 19.84 80.10
C ALA A 179 21.04 21.02 80.45
N PRO A 180 20.20 21.59 79.55
CA PRO A 180 19.18 20.81 78.83
C PRO A 180 18.69 21.36 77.46
N SER A 181 17.81 20.56 76.83
CA SER A 181 16.58 20.98 76.12
C SER A 181 16.59 21.45 74.66
N SER A 182 15.65 20.84 73.91
CA SER A 182 14.90 21.34 72.74
C SER A 182 15.67 21.61 71.47
N GLY A 183 15.21 21.30 70.27
CA GLY A 183 13.91 20.87 69.77
C GLY A 183 14.03 21.04 68.25
N GLY A 184 13.66 20.01 67.47
CA GLY A 184 13.89 20.01 66.03
C GLY A 184 12.94 19.04 65.35
N HIS A 185 11.65 19.38 65.39
CA HIS A 185 10.59 18.72 64.65
C HIS A 185 10.78 19.05 63.16
N ALA A 186 11.46 18.17 62.42
CA ALA A 186 11.45 18.19 60.96
C ALA A 186 10.49 17.09 60.50
N GLY A 187 9.33 17.53 60.01
CA GLY A 187 8.25 16.68 59.54
C GLY A 187 8.75 15.59 58.61
N THR A 188 8.72 14.37 59.14
CA THR A 188 8.79 13.14 58.37
C THR A 188 7.60 13.18 57.41
N LYS A 189 7.84 13.43 56.12
CA LYS A 189 6.94 12.93 55.09
C LYS A 189 6.97 11.41 55.25
N ALA A 190 5.97 10.91 55.96
CA ALA A 190 5.58 9.52 55.90
C ALA A 190 5.28 9.23 54.43
N ALA A 191 6.28 8.72 53.72
CA ALA A 191 6.04 7.85 52.59
C ALA A 191 5.40 6.62 53.21
N ASP A 192 4.06 6.64 53.23
CA ASP A 192 3.26 5.51 53.64
C ASP A 192 3.69 4.31 52.81
N THR A 193 4.45 3.46 53.47
CA THR A 193 5.05 2.25 52.92
C THR A 193 4.01 1.15 53.11
N SER A 194 2.85 1.31 52.48
CA SER A 194 1.96 0.19 52.19
C SER A 194 2.18 -0.18 50.74
N GLN A 195 3.19 -1.02 50.51
CA GLN A 195 3.54 -1.60 49.23
C GLN A 195 2.43 -2.54 48.75
N GLY A 196 1.37 -1.97 48.18
CA GLY A 196 0.44 -2.62 47.27
C GLY A 196 0.50 -1.86 45.96
N CYS A 197 0.70 -2.57 44.85
CA CYS A 197 0.60 -1.95 43.53
C CYS A 197 -0.90 -1.71 43.27
N ASP A 198 -1.41 -0.60 43.80
CA ASP A 198 -2.84 -0.33 43.90
C ASP A 198 -3.33 0.55 42.75
N ILE A 199 -2.49 0.94 41.79
CA ILE A 199 -2.91 1.74 40.63
C ILE A 199 -3.34 0.80 39.51
N LYS A 200 -4.62 0.89 39.11
CA LYS A 200 -5.22 0.00 38.11
C LYS A 200 -5.10 0.59 36.70
N GLY A 201 -4.42 -0.11 35.79
CA GLY A 201 -4.39 0.20 34.36
C GLY A 201 -5.57 -0.43 33.62
N SER A 202 -6.46 0.37 33.04
CA SER A 202 -7.58 -0.11 32.21
C SER A 202 -7.12 -0.42 30.78
N ARG A 203 -7.82 -1.33 30.08
CA ARG A 203 -7.65 -1.62 28.63
C ARG A 203 -7.69 -0.38 27.74
N ASN A 204 -8.33 0.69 28.19
CA ASN A 204 -8.42 1.96 27.47
C ASN A 204 -7.15 2.84 27.60
N GLY A 205 -6.08 2.32 28.21
CA GLY A 205 -4.83 3.05 28.45
C GLY A 205 -4.99 4.14 29.51
N ILE A 206 -5.90 3.96 30.48
CA ILE A 206 -6.15 4.93 31.56
C ILE A 206 -5.75 4.31 32.88
N TYR A 207 -4.94 5.00 33.68
CA TYR A 207 -4.64 4.58 35.04
C TYR A 207 -5.64 5.16 36.04
N HIS A 208 -5.97 4.38 37.06
CA HIS A 208 -6.86 4.79 38.15
C HIS A 208 -6.14 4.61 39.48
N THR A 209 -5.99 5.70 40.22
CA THR A 209 -5.47 5.69 41.60
C THR A 209 -6.58 5.36 42.60
N PRO A 210 -6.25 4.76 43.75
CA PRO A 210 -7.19 4.58 44.86
C PRO A 210 -7.86 5.92 45.22
N GLY A 211 -9.19 5.94 45.27
CA GLY A 211 -9.98 7.15 45.51
C GLY A 211 -10.36 7.97 44.27
N SER A 212 -9.92 7.58 43.07
CA SER A 212 -10.43 8.19 41.82
C SER A 212 -11.85 7.70 41.50
N THR A 213 -12.66 8.53 40.84
CA THR A 213 -14.10 8.29 40.58
C THR A 213 -14.39 6.96 39.85
N TYR A 214 -13.43 6.44 39.11
CA TYR A 214 -13.57 5.23 38.29
C TYR A 214 -12.73 4.05 38.81
N TYR A 215 -12.10 4.19 39.98
CA TYR A 215 -11.23 3.18 40.56
C TYR A 215 -11.96 1.85 40.85
N ASP A 216 -13.10 1.93 41.52
CA ASP A 216 -13.89 0.74 41.89
C ASP A 216 -14.62 0.11 40.69
N ARG A 217 -14.86 0.91 39.65
CA ARG A 217 -15.47 0.45 38.39
C ARG A 217 -14.50 -0.32 37.50
N THR A 218 -13.20 -0.20 37.77
CA THR A 218 -12.18 -0.97 37.06
C THR A 218 -11.98 -2.29 37.79
N THR A 219 -12.70 -3.32 37.34
CA THR A 219 -12.68 -4.68 37.91
C THR A 219 -11.69 -5.62 37.24
N ASP A 220 -11.24 -5.29 36.03
CA ASP A 220 -10.33 -6.10 35.21
C ASP A 220 -9.16 -5.24 34.67
N PRO A 221 -8.16 -4.94 35.52
CA PRO A 221 -6.98 -4.18 35.12
C PRO A 221 -6.03 -5.03 34.26
N VAL A 222 -5.51 -4.43 33.19
CA VAL A 222 -4.50 -5.05 32.32
C VAL A 222 -3.13 -5.10 33.01
N GLU A 223 -2.84 -4.09 33.82
CA GLU A 223 -1.58 -3.94 34.51
C GLU A 223 -1.80 -3.19 35.83
N MET A 224 -1.04 -3.55 36.86
CA MET A 224 -1.09 -2.93 38.17
C MET A 224 0.23 -2.20 38.40
N PHE A 225 0.15 -0.90 38.72
CA PHE A 225 1.32 -0.05 38.95
C PHE A 225 1.46 0.28 40.42
N CYS A 226 2.71 0.47 40.86
CA CYS A 226 3.02 0.81 42.23
C CYS A 226 3.26 2.33 42.38
N SER A 227 3.41 3.06 41.26
CA SER A 227 3.41 4.52 41.23
C SER A 227 2.76 5.10 39.96
N VAL A 228 2.39 6.37 40.00
CA VAL A 228 1.78 7.07 38.85
C VAL A 228 2.80 7.23 37.72
N GLU A 229 4.04 7.50 38.08
CA GLU A 229 5.16 7.66 37.14
C GLU A 229 5.42 6.36 36.36
N GLU A 230 5.27 5.20 37.01
CA GLU A 230 5.38 3.89 36.37
C GLU A 230 4.26 3.67 35.34
N ALA A 231 3.02 4.05 35.69
CA ALA A 231 1.88 3.96 34.78
C ALA A 231 2.05 4.88 33.56
N GLU A 232 2.56 6.09 33.76
CA GLU A 232 2.83 7.04 32.67
C GLU A 232 3.99 6.60 31.79
N ALA A 233 5.05 6.03 32.37
CA ALA A 233 6.16 5.42 31.62
C ALA A 233 5.71 4.20 30.79
N ALA A 234 4.72 3.44 31.29
CA ALA A 234 4.06 2.36 30.56
C ALA A 234 3.06 2.85 29.49
N GLY A 235 2.87 4.17 29.35
CA GLY A 235 2.01 4.77 28.31
C GLY A 235 0.54 4.91 28.72
N PHE A 236 0.20 4.72 29.99
CA PHE A 236 -1.14 4.98 30.51
C PHE A 236 -1.29 6.47 30.84
N ARG A 237 -2.48 7.01 30.64
CA ARG A 237 -2.80 8.42 30.93
C ARG A 237 -3.81 8.58 32.06
N ALA A 238 -3.87 9.76 32.65
CA ALA A 238 -4.88 10.12 33.63
C ALA A 238 -6.31 10.13 33.04
N PRO A 239 -7.35 9.89 33.86
CA PRO A 239 -8.74 10.02 33.45
C PRO A 239 -9.08 11.49 33.14
N LYS A 240 -9.85 11.72 32.07
CA LYS A 240 -10.38 13.06 31.77
C LYS A 240 -11.50 13.37 32.76
N ARG A 241 -11.50 14.59 33.31
CA ARG A 241 -12.59 15.10 34.15
C ARG A 241 -13.82 15.38 33.31
#